data_AF-A0A968HN82-F1
#
_entry.id   AF-A0A968HN82-F1
#
_cell.length_a   1.000
_cell.length_b   1.000
_cell.length_c   1.000
_cell.angle_alpha   90.00
_cell.angle_beta   90.00
_cell.angle_gamma   90.00
#
_symmetry.space_group_name_H-M   'P 1'
#
loop_
_entity.id
_entity.type
_entity.pdbx_description
1 polymer ?
#
loop_
_entity_poly.entity_id
_entity_poly.type
_entity_poly.pdbx_seq_one_letter_code
_entity_poly.pdbx_strand_id
1 'polypeptide(L)' 'RGGHAVGKDGALTREFDHGWVVANPTEAAVEVAVPDGFAKLESGQDPQHNDGEPVSGALVVPARDGYVLVRR' A
#
# COMPACT_ATOMS: atom_id res chain seq x y z
N ARG A 1 17.13 -6.64 -5.96
CA ARG A 1 16.46 -7.91 -5.57
C ARG A 1 15.17 -7.52 -4.87
N GLY A 2 14.04 -7.51 -5.58
CA GLY A 2 12.73 -7.19 -4.98
C GLY A 2 12.27 -8.39 -4.15
N GLY A 3 12.24 -8.23 -2.83
CA GLY A 3 11.68 -9.23 -1.92
C GLY A 3 10.16 -9.22 -2.04
N HIS A 4 9.56 -10.38 -2.30
CA HIS A 4 8.13 -10.58 -2.06
C HIS A 4 7.96 -10.77 -0.56
N ALA A 5 7.49 -9.75 0.15
CA ALA A 5 6.94 -9.93 1.48
C ALA A 5 5.47 -10.30 1.30
N VAL A 6 5.11 -11.55 1.58
CA VAL A 6 3.72 -11.91 1.82
C VAL A 6 3.32 -11.15 3.09
N GLY A 7 2.45 -10.15 2.95
CA GLY A 7 1.92 -9.43 4.11
C GLY A 7 1.23 -10.42 5.03
N LYS A 8 1.41 -10.28 6.35
CA LYS A 8 1.08 -11.29 7.37
C LYS A 8 -0.38 -11.79 7.35
N ASP A 9 -1.29 -11.12 6.65
CA ASP A 9 -2.74 -11.35 6.73
C ASP A 9 -3.43 -11.48 5.35
N GLY A 10 -2.73 -11.96 4.32
CA GLY A 10 -3.31 -12.23 3.00
C GLY A 10 -3.23 -11.09 1.98
N ALA A 11 -2.63 -9.96 2.38
CA ALA A 11 -2.25 -8.88 1.46
C ALA A 11 -1.10 -9.32 0.54
N LEU A 12 -1.24 -9.00 -0.75
CA LEU A 12 -0.20 -9.15 -1.75
C LEU A 12 0.56 -7.83 -1.87
N THR A 13 1.89 -7.90 -1.78
CA THR A 13 2.72 -6.70 -1.77
C THR A 13 3.93 -6.85 -2.68
N ARG A 14 4.33 -5.75 -3.34
CA ARG A 14 5.53 -5.69 -4.17
C ARG A 14 6.13 -4.29 -4.22
N GLU A 15 7.36 -4.16 -3.72
CA GLU A 15 8.19 -2.97 -3.90
C GLU A 15 8.84 -2.97 -5.31
N PHE A 16 8.94 -1.78 -5.89
CA PHE A 16 9.65 -1.46 -7.13
C PHE A 16 10.51 -0.21 -6.92
N ASP A 17 11.35 0.16 -7.88
CA ASP A 17 12.45 1.13 -7.69
C ASP A 17 12.05 2.46 -7.05
N HIS A 18 10.80 2.91 -7.23
CA HIS A 18 10.30 4.19 -6.73
C HIS A 18 8.92 4.10 -6.05
N GLY A 19 8.50 2.91 -5.63
CA GLY A 19 7.17 2.75 -5.04
C GLY A 19 6.84 1.33 -4.61
N TRP A 20 5.59 1.16 -4.19
CA TRP A 20 5.10 -0.08 -3.64
C TRP A 20 3.63 -0.26 -3.97
N VAL A 21 3.25 -1.41 -4.53
CA VAL A 21 1.84 -1.82 -4.65
C VAL A 21 1.44 -2.72 -3.48
N VAL A 22 0.29 -2.42 -2.88
CA VAL A 22 -0.39 -3.23 -1.87
C VAL A 22 -1.78 -3.57 -2.37
N ALA A 23 -2.15 -4.85 -2.37
CA ALA A 23 -3.48 -5.31 -2.74
C ALA A 23 -4.03 -6.28 -1.70
N ASN A 24 -5.27 -6.08 -1.29
CA ASN A 24 -6.01 -6.96 -0.40
C ASN A 24 -7.11 -7.69 -1.17
N PRO A 25 -6.87 -8.94 -1.63
CA PRO A 25 -7.89 -9.73 -2.32
C PRO A 25 -8.89 -10.39 -1.35
N THR A 26 -8.72 -10.25 -0.03
CA THR A 26 -9.56 -10.94 0.96
C THR A 26 -10.90 -10.22 1.17
N GLU A 27 -11.80 -10.88 1.91
CA GLU A 27 -13.13 -10.33 2.25
C GLU A 27 -13.13 -9.50 3.54
N ALA A 28 -11.97 -9.32 4.17
CA ALA A 28 -11.81 -8.54 5.39
C ALA A 28 -10.74 -7.46 5.18
N ALA A 29 -10.76 -6.40 6.00
CA ALA A 29 -9.66 -5.44 6.02
C ALA A 29 -8.38 -6.10 6.55
N VAL A 30 -7.23 -5.71 6.03
CA VAL A 30 -5.92 -6.21 6.43
C VAL A 30 -5.01 -5.04 6.77
N GLU A 31 -4.08 -5.27 7.70
CA GLU A 31 -3.08 -4.29 8.07
C GLU A 31 -1.74 -4.65 7.41
N VAL A 32 -1.12 -3.69 6.75
CA VAL A 32 0.18 -3.86 6.10
C VAL A 32 1.19 -2.92 6.73
N ALA A 33 2.30 -3.49 7.20
CA ALA A 33 3.41 -2.70 7.70
C ALA A 33 4.15 -2.03 6.54
N VAL A 34 4.17 -0.70 6.53
CA VAL A 34 4.84 0.15 5.54
C VAL A 34 6.00 0.88 6.24
N PRO A 35 7.25 0.67 5.80
CA PRO A 35 8.42 1.43 6.23
C PRO A 35 8.26 2.91 5.94
N ASP A 36 9.03 3.73 6.66
CA ASP A 36 9.10 5.15 6.41
C ASP A 36 9.60 5.47 4.98
N GLY A 37 9.23 6.65 4.49
CA GLY A 37 9.62 7.12 3.16
C GLY A 37 8.67 6.70 2.04
N PHE A 38 7.43 6.33 2.36
CA PHE A 38 6.37 6.14 1.37
C PHE A 38 5.21 7.11 1.60
N ALA A 39 4.49 7.43 0.54
CA ALA A 39 3.25 8.20 0.55
C ALA A 39 2.26 7.57 -0.43
N LYS A 40 0.96 7.81 -0.23
CA LYS A 40 -0.06 7.48 -1.25
C LYS A 40 0.25 8.25 -2.54
N LEU A 41 -0.23 7.74 -3.67
CA LEU A 41 -0.22 8.50 -4.92
C LEU A 41 -0.94 9.84 -4.72
N GLU A 42 -0.53 10.90 -5.42
CA GLU A 42 -1.24 12.19 -5.42
C GLU A 42 -1.93 12.34 -6.77
N SER A 43 -3.24 12.10 -6.84
CA SER A 43 -3.99 12.07 -8.11
C SER A 43 -5.47 12.38 -7.93
N GLY A 44 -6.05 13.09 -8.90
CA GLY A 44 -7.49 13.39 -8.93
C GLY A 44 -8.39 12.23 -9.39
N GLN A 45 -7.82 11.08 -9.81
CA GLN A 45 -8.62 9.95 -10.31
C GLN A 45 -9.40 9.22 -9.20
N ASP A 46 -8.83 9.17 -8.00
CA ASP A 46 -9.45 8.60 -6.80
C ASP A 46 -8.92 9.36 -5.58
N PRO A 47 -9.51 10.52 -5.25
CA PRO A 47 -9.01 11.38 -4.19
C PRO A 47 -9.20 10.78 -2.79
N GLN A 48 -9.97 9.69 -2.63
CA GLN A 48 -10.11 9.00 -1.36
C GLN A 48 -8.87 8.14 -1.04
N HIS A 49 -8.23 7.59 -2.08
CA HIS A 49 -7.05 6.72 -1.93
C HIS A 49 -5.75 7.40 -2.37
N ASN A 50 -5.83 8.41 -3.22
CA ASN A 50 -4.69 9.10 -3.83
C ASN A 50 -4.59 10.57 -3.37
N ASP A 51 -4.48 10.76 -2.06
CA ASP A 51 -4.44 12.07 -1.38
C ASP A 51 -3.00 12.60 -1.14
N GLY A 52 -1.96 11.85 -1.54
CA GLY A 52 -0.56 12.23 -1.31
C GLY A 52 -0.09 12.15 0.14
N GLU A 53 -0.91 11.61 1.06
CA GLU A 53 -0.58 11.52 2.48
C GLU A 53 0.62 10.58 2.71
N PRO A 54 1.61 10.98 3.53
CA PRO A 54 2.67 10.08 3.97
C PRO A 54 2.11 8.86 4.71
N VAL A 55 2.67 7.69 4.44
CA VAL A 55 2.32 6.45 5.13
C VAL A 55 3.50 6.04 6.01
N SER A 56 3.25 5.80 7.30
CA SER A 56 4.24 5.31 8.24
C SER A 56 3.63 4.28 9.19
N GLY A 57 4.33 3.17 9.41
CA GLY A 57 3.86 2.12 10.31
C GLY A 57 2.80 1.23 9.67
N ALA A 58 1.53 1.44 10.01
CA ALA A 58 0.43 0.55 9.62
C ALA A 58 -0.49 1.20 8.59
N LEU A 59 -0.66 0.55 7.44
CA LEU A 59 -1.65 0.89 6.43
C LEU A 59 -2.79 -0.13 6.47
N VAL A 60 -4.01 0.33 6.78
CA VAL A 60 -5.21 -0.49 6.68
C VAL A 60 -5.68 -0.51 5.23
N VAL A 61 -5.77 -1.69 4.64
CA VAL A 61 -6.27 -1.90 3.28
C VAL A 61 -7.65 -2.56 3.36
N PRO A 62 -8.72 -1.88 2.92
CA PRO A 62 -10.07 -2.44 2.93
C PRO A 62 -10.18 -3.76 2.17
N ALA A 63 -11.25 -4.51 2.45
CA ALA A 63 -11.54 -5.74 1.73
C ALA A 63 -11.69 -5.48 0.23
N ARG A 64 -11.04 -6.29 -0.61
CA ARG A 64 -11.08 -6.20 -2.07
C ARG A 64 -10.57 -4.86 -2.64
N ASP A 65 -9.59 -4.26 -1.97
CA ASP A 65 -9.05 -2.93 -2.30
C ASP A 65 -7.51 -2.93 -2.41
N GLY A 66 -6.91 -1.79 -2.75
CA GLY A 66 -5.46 -1.64 -2.85
C GLY A 66 -4.96 -0.21 -2.91
N TYR A 67 -3.65 -0.06 -2.67
CA TYR A 67 -2.95 1.21 -2.75
C TYR A 67 -1.72 1.08 -3.65
N VAL A 68 -1.44 2.17 -4.36
CA VAL A 68 -0.14 2.42 -4.97
C VAL A 68 0.54 3.50 -4.15
N LEU A 69 1.67 3.15 -3.54
CA LEU A 69 2.50 4.05 -2.77
C LEU A 69 3.72 4.47 -3.60
N VAL A 70 4.12 5.73 -3.44
CA VAL A 70 5.31 6.31 -4.05
C VAL A 70 6.34 6.60 -2.98
N ARG A 71 7.63 6.43 -3.31
CA ARG A 71 8.73 6.71 -2.38
C ARG A 71 8.95 8.22 -2.27
N ARG A 72 9.14 8.73 -1.05
CA ARG A 72 9.44 10.14 -0.72
C ARG A 72 10.63 10.24 0.21
#